data_AF-A0A950WAR7-F1
#
_entry.id   AF-A0A950WAR7-F1
#
_cell.length_a   1.000
_cell.length_b   1.000
_cell.length_c   1.000
_cell.angle_alpha   90.00
_cell.angle_beta   90.00
_cell.angle_gamma   90.00
#
_symmetry.space_group_name_H-M   'P 1'
#
loop_
_entity.id
_entity.type
_entity.pdbx_description
1 polymer ?
#
loop_
_entity_poly.entity_id
_entity_poly.type
_entity_poly.pdbx_seq_one_letter_code
_entity_poly.pdbx_strand_id
1 'polypeptide(L)' 'CFQAGQYQQSFTLPSPINADRVEASYTDGILTLTLPKAEHAKARTIKVNAR' A
#
# COMPACT_ATOMS: atom_id res chain seq x y z
N CYS A 1 9.76 -9.00 -31.69
CA CYS A 1 8.60 -8.11 -31.51
C CYS A 1 8.32 -7.97 -30.02
N PHE A 2 8.49 -6.76 -29.47
CA PHE A 2 8.13 -6.49 -28.07
C PHE A 2 6.61 -6.51 -27.97
N GLN A 3 6.07 -7.39 -27.14
CA GLN A 3 4.62 -7.53 -26.96
C GLN A 3 4.10 -6.28 -26.24
N ALA A 4 3.58 -5.32 -27.00
CA ALA A 4 2.86 -4.19 -26.45
C ALA A 4 1.42 -4.61 -26.17
N GLY A 5 0.98 -4.43 -24.93
CA GLY A 5 -0.37 -4.73 -24.49
C GLY A 5 -0.75 -3.80 -23.33
N GLN A 6 -2.05 -3.60 -23.13
CA GLN A 6 -2.53 -2.87 -21.97
C GLN A 6 -2.39 -3.75 -20.72
N TYR A 7 -1.87 -3.18 -19.63
CA TYR A 7 -1.71 -3.87 -18.35
C TYR A 7 -2.56 -3.19 -17.29
N GLN A 8 -3.39 -3.96 -16.61
CA GLN A 8 -4.20 -3.51 -15.49
C GLN A 8 -4.15 -4.58 -14.39
N GLN A 9 -3.87 -4.15 -13.16
CA GLN A 9 -3.87 -5.02 -11.99
C GLN A 9 -4.63 -4.35 -10.85
N SER A 10 -5.49 -5.11 -10.18
CA SER A 10 -6.28 -4.67 -9.03
C SER A 10 -5.92 -5.50 -7.81
N PHE A 11 -5.83 -4.86 -6.66
CA PHE A 11 -5.51 -5.51 -5.39
C PHE A 11 -6.51 -5.09 -4.32
N THR A 12 -6.91 -6.04 -3.47
CA THR A 12 -7.66 -5.75 -2.25
C THR A 12 -6.67 -5.57 -1.11
N LEU A 13 -6.69 -4.39 -0.48
CA LEU A 13 -5.80 -4.07 0.62
C LEU A 13 -6.39 -4.59 1.94
N PRO A 14 -5.56 -5.15 2.84
CA PRO A 14 -6.02 -5.74 4.10
C PRO A 14 -6.38 -4.68 5.16
N SER A 15 -6.04 -3.42 4.94
CA SER A 15 -6.28 -2.34 5.90
C SER A 15 -6.65 -1.03 5.20
N PRO A 16 -7.40 -0.14 5.86
CA PRO A 16 -7.67 1.19 5.35
C PRO A 16 -6.36 1.97 5.10
N ILE A 17 -6.26 2.60 3.93
CA ILE A 17 -5.13 3.45 3.54
C ILE A 17 -5.53 4.93 3.56
N ASN A 18 -4.54 5.81 3.71
CA ASN A 18 -4.73 7.23 3.47
C ASN A 18 -4.54 7.50 1.98
N ALA A 19 -5.66 7.62 1.25
CA ALA A 19 -5.67 7.83 -0.20
C ALA A 19 -5.02 9.16 -0.62
N ASP A 20 -5.07 10.19 0.23
CA ASP A 20 -4.53 11.52 -0.06
C ASP A 20 -2.99 11.56 -0.04
N ARG A 21 -2.34 10.51 0.48
CA ARG A 21 -0.88 10.40 0.63
C ARG A 21 -0.29 9.21 -0.11
N VAL A 22 -0.97 8.72 -1.14
CA VAL A 22 -0.43 7.66 -1.98
C VAL A 22 0.69 8.21 -2.86
N GLU A 23 1.80 7.50 -2.91
CA GLU A 23 2.96 7.84 -3.74
C GLU A 23 3.29 6.69 -4.70
N ALA A 24 3.76 7.04 -5.89
CA ALA A 24 4.17 6.08 -6.92
C ALA A 24 5.52 6.50 -7.52
N SER A 25 6.43 5.54 -7.71
CA SER A 25 7.69 5.74 -8.40
C SER A 25 7.94 4.65 -9.43
N TYR A 26 8.57 5.03 -10.55
CA TYR A 26 8.92 4.10 -11.63
C TYR A 26 10.39 4.26 -11.98
N THR A 27 11.17 3.24 -11.65
CA THR A 27 12.63 3.26 -11.83
C THR A 27 13.07 1.89 -12.33
N ASP A 28 13.93 1.87 -13.36
CA ASP A 28 14.51 0.65 -13.94
C ASP A 28 13.48 -0.44 -14.32
N GLY A 29 12.30 -0.03 -14.79
CA GLY A 29 11.24 -0.95 -15.19
C GLY A 29 10.32 -1.42 -14.06
N ILE A 30 10.54 -0.97 -12.82
CA ILE A 30 9.80 -1.39 -11.63
C ILE A 30 8.88 -0.26 -11.17
N LEU A 31 7.57 -0.55 -11.09
CA LEU A 31 6.58 0.32 -10.46
C LEU A 31 6.50 0.02 -8.97
N THR A 32 6.88 1.00 -8.15
CA THR A 32 6.76 0.93 -6.68
C THR A 32 5.62 1.83 -6.23
N LEU A 33 4.72 1.28 -5.41
CA LEU A 33 3.58 2.00 -4.83
C LEU A 33 3.71 2.04 -3.31
N THR A 34 3.73 3.25 -2.75
CA THR A 34 3.78 3.47 -1.31
C THR A 34 2.38 3.88 -0.83
N LEU A 35 1.74 2.98 -0.08
CA LEU A 35 0.38 3.16 0.44
C LEU A 35 0.41 3.32 1.96
N PRO A 36 0.42 4.56 2.49
CA PRO A 36 0.43 4.75 3.93
C PRO A 36 -0.88 4.28 4.57
N LYS A 37 -0.76 3.58 5.71
CA LYS A 37 -1.93 3.18 6.50
C LYS A 37 -2.68 4.42 7.00
N ALA A 38 -4.01 4.35 7.00
CA ALA A 38 -4.84 5.40 7.60
C ALA A 38 -4.48 5.60 9.08
N GLU A 39 -4.54 6.84 9.58
CA GLU A 39 -4.12 7.15 10.96
C GLU A 39 -4.93 6.38 12.02
N HIS A 40 -6.20 6.11 11.74
CA HIS A 40 -7.08 5.30 12.59
C HIS A 40 -6.76 3.79 12.55
N ALA A 41 -5.93 3.34 11.62
CA ALA A 41 -5.44 1.97 11.51
C ALA A 41 -4.10 1.74 12.24
N LYS A 42 -3.53 2.77 12.88
CA LYS A 42 -2.45 2.58 13.86
C LYS A 42 -3.02 1.73 15.00
N ALA A 43 -2.59 0.47 15.07
CA ALA A 43 -3.03 -0.50 16.04
C ALA A 43 -3.01 0.12 17.45
N ARG A 44 -4.14 0.03 18.17
CA ARG A 44 -4.16 0.29 19.60
C ARG A 44 -3.22 -0.72 20.25
N THR A 45 -2.02 -0.29 20.65
CA THR A 45 -1.11 -1.12 21.44
C THR A 45 -1.82 -1.47 22.75
N ILE A 46 -2.34 -2.70 22.85
CA ILE A 46 -2.90 -3.20 24.10
C ILE A 46 -1.71 -3.60 24.98
N LYS A 47 -1.39 -2.79 25.99
CA LYS A 47 -0.43 -3.17 27.03
C LYS A 47 -1.06 -4.29 27.86
N VAL A 48 -0.62 -5.52 27.68
CA VAL A 48 -1.00 -6.64 28.55
C VAL A 48 -0.19 -6.50 29.84
N ASN A 49 -0.84 -6.11 30.94
CA ASN A 49 -0.26 -6.23 32.28
C ASN A 49 -0.53 -7.65 32.77
N ALA A 50 0.49 -8.50 32.76
CA ALA A 50 0.45 -9.76 33.48
C ALA A 50 0.64 -9.47 34.98
N ARG A 51 -0.25 -10.02 35.82
CA ARG A 51 -0.06 -10.13 37.26
C ARG A 51 0.65 -11.43 37.59
#